data_AF-A0A537QR78-F1
#
_entry.id   AF-A0A537QR78-F1
#
_cell.length_a   1.000
_cell.length_b   1.000
_cell.length_c   1.000
_cell.angle_alpha   90.00
_cell.angle_beta   90.00
_cell.angle_gamma   90.00
#
_symmetry.space_group_name_H-M   'P 1'
#
loop_
_entity.id
_entity.type
_entity.pdbx_description
1 polymer ?
#
loop_
_entity_poly.entity_id
_entity_poly.type
_entity_poly.pdbx_seq_one_letter_code
_entity_poly.pdbx_strand_id
1 'polypeptide(L)'
;MNAPAATARRDRAKPSHVGDHLREWRQRRHLSQLDLAGDAEISARHLSFVETGRAAPSRDMVLKLAERLDVPLRERNVLLVAAGFAPAFPQRSLDDPALKPARTVIELVLRAHEPNPALAYDRHWNLVSANRMVMPLLEGVPARLLQQPLNILRLAFH
;
A
#
# COMPACT_ATOMS: atom_id res chain seq x y z
N MET A 1 7.87 -14.58 43.20
CA MET A 1 9.18 -14.60 42.53
C MET A 1 9.00 -14.01 41.13
N ASN A 2 9.38 -12.74 40.98
CA ASN A 2 9.28 -11.98 39.74
C ASN A 2 10.49 -12.30 38.84
N ALA A 3 10.24 -12.67 37.59
CA ALA A 3 11.24 -12.66 36.51
C ALA A 3 10.94 -11.45 35.60
N PRO A 4 11.96 -10.66 35.20
CA PRO A 4 11.73 -9.40 34.50
C PRO A 4 11.39 -9.65 33.04
N ALA A 5 10.31 -9.03 32.57
CA ALA A 5 10.01 -8.89 31.16
C ALA A 5 11.12 -8.05 30.50
N ALA A 6 11.92 -8.69 29.65
CA ALA A 6 12.87 -8.00 28.78
C ALA A 6 12.08 -7.04 27.89
N THR A 7 12.14 -5.75 28.23
CA THR A 7 11.64 -4.67 27.39
C THR A 7 12.51 -4.66 26.14
N ALA A 8 12.03 -5.31 25.07
CA ALA A 8 12.59 -5.13 23.74
C ALA A 8 12.62 -3.62 23.50
N ARG A 9 13.83 -3.05 23.41
CA ARG A 9 14.05 -1.70 22.94
C ARG A 9 13.39 -1.62 21.57
N ARG A 10 12.17 -1.07 21.52
CA ARG A 10 11.72 -0.41 20.30
C ARG A 10 12.71 0.71 20.11
N ASP A 11 13.72 0.48 19.27
CA ASP A 11 14.47 1.56 18.67
C ASP A 11 13.42 2.55 18.21
N ARG A 12 13.35 3.71 18.87
CA ARG A 12 12.52 4.81 18.43
C ARG A 12 13.12 5.21 17.09
N ALA A 13 12.61 4.61 16.01
CA ALA A 13 12.91 5.04 14.66
C ALA A 13 12.77 6.55 14.64
N LYS A 14 13.83 7.25 14.22
CA LYS A 14 13.73 8.69 13.93
C LYS A 14 12.46 8.89 13.09
N PRO A 15 11.63 9.91 13.35
CA PRO A 15 10.47 10.17 12.50
C PRO A 15 10.96 10.19 11.06
N SER A 16 10.47 9.25 10.24
CA SER A 16 10.94 9.07 8.88
C SER A 16 10.59 10.34 8.12
N HIS A 17 11.62 11.12 7.78
CA HIS A 17 11.43 12.37 7.08
C HIS A 17 10.94 12.05 5.67
N VAL A 18 10.18 12.95 5.03
CA VAL A 18 9.77 12.76 3.63
C VAL A 18 10.95 12.42 2.71
N GLY A 19 12.13 12.97 3.01
CA GLY A 19 13.39 12.68 2.32
C GLY A 19 13.80 11.20 2.36
N ASP A 20 13.60 10.51 3.49
CA ASP A 20 13.92 9.08 3.63
C ASP A 20 12.99 8.24 2.74
N HIS A 21 11.69 8.55 2.75
CA HIS A 21 10.70 7.87 1.91
C HIS A 21 10.97 8.12 0.42
N LEU A 22 11.28 9.34 0.01
CA LEU A 22 11.63 9.66 -1.38
C LEU A 22 12.87 8.89 -1.83
N ARG A 23 13.91 8.84 -0.98
CA ARG A 23 15.13 8.08 -1.26
C ARG A 23 14.84 6.59 -1.41
N GLU A 24 14.01 6.02 -0.54
CA GLU A 24 13.61 4.61 -0.61
C GLU A 24 12.88 4.30 -1.93
N TRP A 25 11.89 5.12 -2.30
CA TRP A 25 11.18 4.98 -3.57
C TRP A 25 12.11 5.11 -4.77
N ARG A 26 13.04 6.07 -4.75
CA ARG A 26 14.06 6.23 -5.80
C ARG A 26 14.94 5.00 -5.95
N GLN A 27 15.39 4.42 -4.84
CA GLN A 27 16.21 3.21 -4.84
C GLN A 27 15.43 1.99 -5.36
N ARG A 28 14.15 1.84 -5.00
CA ARG A 28 13.27 0.79 -5.54
C ARG A 28 13.06 0.90 -7.05
N ARG A 29 13.15 2.11 -7.62
CA ARG A 29 13.10 2.38 -9.06
C ARG A 29 14.48 2.37 -9.74
N HIS A 30 15.54 2.09 -8.99
CA HIS A 30 16.92 2.08 -9.47
C HIS A 30 17.38 3.39 -10.14
N LEU A 31 16.82 4.53 -9.74
CA LEU A 31 17.18 5.83 -10.29
C LEU A 31 18.29 6.48 -9.47
N SER A 32 19.24 7.16 -10.13
CA SER A 32 20.16 8.05 -9.43
C SER A 32 19.46 9.36 -9.03
N GLN A 33 20.08 10.15 -8.15
CA GLN A 33 19.57 11.50 -7.86
C GLN A 33 19.61 12.39 -9.10
N LEU A 34 20.56 12.18 -10.01
CA LEU A 34 20.65 12.95 -11.25
C LEU A 34 19.47 12.63 -12.18
N ASP A 35 19.15 11.34 -12.34
CA ASP A 35 18.06 10.89 -13.21
C ASP A 35 16.71 11.44 -12.73
N LEU A 36 16.39 11.23 -11.45
CA LEU A 36 15.12 11.70 -10.88
C LEU A 36 15.02 13.24 -10.91
N ALA A 37 16.13 13.93 -10.66
CA ALA A 37 16.14 15.39 -10.69
C ALA A 37 15.92 15.92 -12.11
N GLY A 38 16.50 15.27 -13.13
CA GLY A 38 16.25 15.58 -14.53
C GLY A 38 14.78 15.41 -14.90
N ASP A 39 14.19 14.26 -14.57
CA ASP A 39 12.77 13.97 -14.83
C ASP A 39 11.82 14.91 -14.10
N ALA A 40 12.21 15.36 -12.90
CA ALA A 40 11.44 16.29 -12.09
C ALA A 40 11.80 17.76 -12.36
N GLU A 41 12.66 18.05 -13.33
CA GLU A 41 13.13 19.40 -13.70
C GLU A 41 13.61 20.23 -12.49
N ILE A 42 14.35 19.58 -11.58
CA ILE A 42 15.00 20.22 -10.44
C ILE A 42 16.50 19.95 -10.47
N SER A 43 17.28 20.66 -9.66
CA SER A 43 18.69 20.33 -9.52
C SER A 43 18.89 19.06 -8.68
N ALA A 44 19.85 18.22 -9.05
CA ALA A 44 20.26 17.06 -8.25
C ALA A 44 20.73 17.47 -6.84
N ARG A 45 21.34 18.66 -6.71
CA ARG A 45 21.70 19.24 -5.40
C ARG A 45 20.47 19.48 -4.53
N HIS A 46 19.40 20.06 -5.09
CA HIS A 46 18.18 20.32 -4.34
C HIS A 46 17.50 19.01 -3.94
N LEU A 47 17.41 18.04 -4.85
CA LEU A 47 16.91 16.70 -4.52
C LEU A 47 17.71 16.06 -3.38
N SER A 48 19.05 16.16 -3.43
CA SER A 48 19.93 15.67 -2.37
C SER A 48 19.65 16.33 -1.02
N PHE A 49 19.38 17.65 -0.99
CA PHE A 49 19.02 18.34 0.24
C PHE A 49 17.66 17.91 0.78
N VAL A 50 16.67 17.67 -0.09
CA VAL A 50 15.37 17.12 0.31
C VAL A 50 15.53 15.72 0.89
N GLU A 51 16.26 14.82 0.21
CA GLU A 51 16.51 13.45 0.68
C GLU A 51 17.29 13.39 2.00
N THR A 52 18.11 14.40 2.30
CA THR A 52 18.90 14.49 3.55
C THR A 52 18.24 15.36 4.62
N GLY A 53 17.03 15.87 4.39
CA GLY A 53 16.30 16.72 5.35
C GLY A 53 16.88 18.13 5.53
N ARG A 54 17.79 18.55 4.65
CA ARG A 54 18.39 19.90 4.65
C ARG A 54 17.49 20.94 3.98
N ALA A 55 16.49 20.52 3.24
CA ALA A 55 15.49 21.39 2.62
C ALA A 55 14.09 20.76 2.73
N ALA A 56 13.09 21.58 3.01
CA ALA A 56 11.68 21.16 3.00
C ALA A 56 11.12 21.29 1.56
N PRO A 57 10.53 20.23 0.99
CA PRO A 57 9.89 20.32 -0.32
C PRO A 57 8.54 21.03 -0.22
N SER A 58 8.13 21.71 -1.29
CA SER A 58 6.73 22.16 -1.42
C SER A 58 5.80 20.97 -1.65
N ARG A 59 4.50 21.18 -1.41
CA ARG A 59 3.47 20.16 -1.68
C ARG A 59 3.51 19.68 -3.14
N ASP A 60 3.64 20.61 -4.08
CA ASP A 60 3.67 20.28 -5.51
C ASP A 60 4.94 19.54 -5.89
N MET A 61 6.08 19.86 -5.25
CA MET A 61 7.31 19.11 -5.45
C MET A 61 7.19 17.67 -4.95
N VAL A 62 6.57 17.45 -3.78
CA VAL A 62 6.31 16.09 -3.27
C VAL A 62 5.47 15.30 -4.27
N LEU A 63 4.42 15.90 -4.82
CA LEU A 63 3.56 15.25 -5.82
C LEU A 63 4.30 14.97 -7.13
N LYS A 64 5.08 15.93 -7.65
CA LYS A 64 5.90 15.76 -8.86
C LYS A 64 6.90 14.62 -8.71
N LEU A 65 7.64 14.58 -7.61
CA LEU A 65 8.59 13.51 -7.33
C LEU A 65 7.90 12.16 -7.17
N ALA A 66 6.78 12.11 -6.45
CA ALA A 66 6.01 10.88 -6.27
C ALA A 66 5.41 10.36 -7.59
N GLU A 67 5.08 11.25 -8.52
CA GLU A 67 4.66 10.90 -9.87
C GLU A 67 5.81 10.28 -10.67
N ARG A 68 6.98 10.93 -10.72
CA ARG A 68 8.17 10.42 -11.44
C ARG A 68 8.70 9.10 -10.88
N LEU A 69 8.44 8.82 -9.61
CA LEU A 69 8.79 7.58 -8.95
C LEU A 69 7.74 6.47 -9.09
N ASP A 70 6.64 6.72 -9.81
CA ASP A 70 5.49 5.81 -9.92
C ASP A 70 5.01 5.34 -8.54
N VAL A 71 4.94 6.26 -7.58
CA VAL A 71 4.48 5.97 -6.22
C VAL A 71 2.96 5.74 -6.27
N PRO A 72 2.45 4.62 -5.75
CA PRO A 72 1.00 4.39 -5.67
C PRO A 72 0.29 5.50 -4.89
N LEU A 73 -0.92 5.87 -5.30
CA LEU A 73 -1.68 7.01 -4.73
C LEU A 73 -1.75 7.00 -3.19
N ARG A 74 -1.89 5.81 -2.58
CA ARG A 74 -1.90 5.62 -1.12
C ARG A 74 -0.58 6.04 -0.48
N GLU A 75 0.54 5.65 -1.08
CA GLU A 75 1.89 5.96 -0.60
C GLU A 75 2.24 7.43 -0.86
N ARG A 76 1.60 8.08 -1.84
CA ARG A 76 1.68 9.54 -2.01
C ARG A 76 1.12 10.29 -0.81
N ASN A 77 0.06 9.79 -0.17
CA ASN A 77 -0.44 10.37 1.08
C ASN A 77 0.57 10.23 2.22
N VAL A 78 1.29 9.11 2.29
CA VAL A 78 2.36 8.93 3.28
C VAL A 78 3.44 9.99 3.10
N LEU A 79 3.88 10.22 1.85
CA LEU A 79 4.84 11.28 1.52
C LEU A 79 4.31 12.68 1.89
N LEU A 80 3.06 12.98 1.59
CA LEU A 80 2.42 14.27 1.93
C LEU A 80 2.39 14.49 3.44
N VAL A 81 1.94 13.49 4.20
CA VAL A 81 1.87 13.58 5.67
C VAL A 81 3.27 13.69 6.28
N ALA A 82 4.24 12.94 5.78
CA ALA A 82 5.64 13.02 6.22
C ALA A 82 6.30 14.38 5.92
N ALA A 83 5.78 15.11 4.93
CA ALA A 83 6.19 16.48 4.60
C ALA A 83 5.38 17.56 5.34
N GLY A 84 4.41 17.18 6.19
CA GLY A 84 3.56 18.12 6.94
C GLY A 84 2.33 18.62 6.18
N PHE A 85 1.93 17.97 5.09
CA PHE A 85 0.74 18.31 4.30
C PHE A 85 -0.42 17.35 4.53
N ALA A 86 -1.64 17.82 4.24
CA ALA A 86 -2.82 16.97 4.25
C ALA A 86 -2.78 15.92 3.13
N PRO A 87 -3.30 14.69 3.37
CA PRO A 87 -3.42 13.67 2.34
C PRO A 87 -4.34 14.16 1.21
N ALA A 88 -4.00 13.80 -0.02
CA ALA A 88 -4.70 14.27 -1.23
C ALA A 88 -5.56 13.17 -1.89
N PHE A 89 -5.27 11.91 -1.64
CA PHE A 89 -5.86 10.79 -2.36
C PHE A 89 -6.73 9.93 -1.43
N PRO A 90 -8.06 10.11 -1.41
CA PRO A 90 -8.94 9.35 -0.53
C PRO A 90 -8.89 7.85 -0.87
N GLN A 91 -8.89 7.01 0.17
CA GLN A 91 -9.06 5.57 0.00
C GLN A 91 -10.55 5.25 0.01
N ARG A 92 -11.06 4.66 -1.08
CA ARG A 92 -12.44 4.19 -1.16
C ARG A 92 -12.48 2.69 -0.92
N SER A 93 -13.44 2.24 -0.11
CA SER A 93 -13.76 0.81 -0.02
C SER A 93 -14.31 0.33 -1.36
N LEU A 94 -14.13 -0.95 -1.70
CA LEU A 94 -14.80 -1.53 -2.87
C LEU A 94 -16.33 -1.51 -2.75
N ASP A 95 -16.86 -1.31 -1.53
CA ASP A 95 -18.27 -1.09 -1.27
C ASP A 95 -18.74 0.34 -1.55
N ASP A 96 -17.81 1.26 -1.85
CA ASP A 96 -18.15 2.63 -2.21
C ASP A 96 -19.07 2.63 -3.44
N PRO A 97 -20.23 3.32 -3.41
CA PRO A 97 -21.15 3.39 -4.53
C PRO A 97 -20.50 3.81 -5.86
N ALA A 98 -19.46 4.64 -5.81
CA ALA A 98 -18.72 5.07 -7.00
C ALA A 98 -17.91 3.95 -7.66
N LEU A 99 -17.57 2.88 -6.93
CA LEU A 99 -16.84 1.71 -7.43
C LEU A 99 -17.76 0.58 -7.89
N LYS A 100 -19.09 0.77 -7.87
CA LYS A 100 -20.07 -0.21 -8.35
C LYS A 100 -19.76 -0.76 -9.76
N PRO A 101 -19.37 0.05 -10.77
CA PRO A 101 -19.03 -0.48 -12.10
C PRO A 101 -17.85 -1.46 -12.07
N ALA A 102 -16.80 -1.14 -11.30
CA ALA A 102 -15.63 -2.01 -11.14
C ALA A 102 -16.02 -3.34 -10.45
N ARG A 103 -16.87 -3.28 -9.43
CA ARG A 103 -17.39 -4.47 -8.74
C ARG A 103 -18.17 -5.39 -9.69
N THR A 104 -19.01 -4.83 -10.55
CA THR A 104 -19.74 -5.60 -11.57
C THR A 104 -18.79 -6.34 -12.52
N VAL A 105 -17.69 -5.70 -12.94
CA VAL A 105 -16.68 -6.35 -13.80
C VAL A 105 -15.99 -7.50 -13.06
N ILE A 106 -15.61 -7.31 -11.79
CA ILE A 106 -15.03 -8.37 -10.96
C ILE A 106 -16.00 -9.56 -10.88
N GLU A 107 -17.27 -9.33 -10.59
CA GLU A 107 -18.29 -10.39 -10.53
C GLU A 107 -18.44 -11.13 -11.86
N LEU A 108 -18.39 -10.42 -13.00
CA LEU A 108 -18.48 -11.01 -14.33
C LEU A 108 -17.29 -11.96 -14.60
N VAL A 109 -16.06 -11.51 -14.30
CA VAL A 109 -14.84 -12.32 -14.48
C VAL A 109 -14.87 -13.56 -13.59
N LEU A 110 -15.28 -13.42 -12.31
CA LEU A 110 -15.38 -14.54 -11.38
C LEU A 110 -16.39 -15.59 -11.88
N ARG A 111 -17.55 -15.16 -12.39
CA ARG A 111 -18.56 -16.06 -12.97
C ARG A 111 -18.08 -16.72 -14.25
N ALA A 112 -17.33 -16.01 -15.10
CA ALA A 112 -16.79 -16.56 -16.35
C ALA A 112 -15.80 -17.70 -16.12
N HIS A 113 -15.22 -17.82 -14.92
CA HIS A 113 -14.36 -18.95 -14.56
C HIS A 113 -15.10 -20.21 -14.16
N GLU A 114 -16.43 -20.17 -13.93
CA GLU A 114 -17.18 -21.39 -13.62
C GLU A 114 -17.09 -22.41 -14.76
N PRO A 115 -16.90 -23.72 -14.46
CA PRO A 115 -17.02 -24.37 -13.15
C PRO A 115 -15.76 -24.34 -12.27
N ASN A 116 -14.69 -23.65 -12.66
CA ASN A 116 -13.48 -23.55 -11.85
C ASN A 116 -13.67 -22.56 -10.69
N PRO A 117 -13.20 -22.89 -9.47
CA PRO A 117 -13.15 -21.95 -8.34
C PRO A 117 -12.32 -20.71 -8.66
N ALA A 118 -12.89 -19.53 -8.39
CA ALA A 118 -12.21 -18.25 -8.57
C ALA A 118 -12.52 -17.29 -7.42
N LEU A 119 -11.50 -16.55 -6.99
CA LEU A 119 -11.56 -15.59 -5.89
C LEU A 119 -10.80 -14.30 -6.22
N ALA A 120 -11.30 -13.19 -5.68
CA ALA A 120 -10.68 -11.88 -5.73
C ALA A 120 -10.30 -11.46 -4.32
N TYR A 121 -9.12 -10.88 -4.15
CA TYR A 121 -8.58 -10.48 -2.85
C TYR A 121 -7.89 -9.12 -2.88
N ASP A 122 -7.79 -8.46 -1.72
CA ASP A 122 -7.10 -7.19 -1.58
C ASP A 122 -5.58 -7.37 -1.33
N ARG A 123 -4.84 -6.25 -1.24
CA ARG A 123 -3.39 -6.28 -0.93
C ARG A 123 -3.03 -6.92 0.42
N HIS A 124 -4.00 -7.09 1.30
CA HIS A 124 -3.85 -7.71 2.62
C HIS A 124 -4.28 -9.18 2.62
N TRP A 125 -4.57 -9.76 1.45
CA TRP A 125 -5.07 -11.12 1.28
C TRP A 125 -6.45 -11.37 1.88
N ASN A 126 -7.23 -10.32 2.11
CA ASN A 126 -8.62 -10.49 2.51
C ASN A 126 -9.46 -10.80 1.26
N LEU A 127 -10.34 -11.78 1.38
CA LEU A 127 -11.29 -12.12 0.35
C LEU A 127 -12.25 -10.95 0.13
N VAL A 128 -12.30 -10.49 -1.10
CA VAL A 128 -13.20 -9.43 -1.57
C VAL A 128 -14.47 -10.04 -2.16
N SER A 129 -14.32 -11.06 -3.01
CA SER A 129 -15.43 -11.75 -3.67
C SER A 129 -14.96 -13.11 -4.16
N ALA A 130 -15.88 -14.04 -4.36
CA ALA A 130 -15.62 -15.36 -4.90
C ALA A 130 -16.80 -15.82 -5.75
N ASN A 131 -16.55 -16.68 -6.73
CA ASN A 131 -17.63 -17.39 -7.39
C ASN A 131 -18.18 -18.51 -6.51
N ARG A 132 -19.34 -19.06 -6.89
CA ARG A 132 -20.02 -20.09 -6.08
C ARG A 132 -19.21 -21.38 -5.92
N MET A 133 -18.27 -21.64 -6.83
CA MET A 133 -17.44 -22.85 -6.84
C MET A 133 -16.38 -22.86 -5.72
N VAL A 134 -16.16 -21.73 -5.04
CA VAL A 134 -15.29 -21.67 -3.86
C VAL A 134 -15.98 -22.24 -2.62
N MET A 135 -17.31 -22.14 -2.50
CA MET A 135 -18.03 -22.54 -1.27
C MET A 135 -17.84 -24.02 -0.89
N PRO A 136 -17.90 -24.99 -1.84
CA PRO A 136 -17.62 -26.38 -1.53
C PRO A 136 -16.19 -26.63 -1.01
N LEU A 137 -15.21 -25.80 -1.42
CA LEU A 137 -13.83 -25.93 -0.94
C LEU A 137 -13.65 -25.46 0.51
N LEU A 138 -14.62 -24.74 1.06
CA LEU A 138 -14.61 -24.23 2.44
C LEU A 138 -15.32 -25.19 3.41
N GLU A 139 -15.85 -26.30 2.93
CA GLU A 139 -16.49 -27.31 3.78
C GLU A 139 -15.48 -27.88 4.79
N GLY A 140 -15.90 -27.97 6.06
CA GLY A 140 -15.05 -28.45 7.15
C GLY A 140 -14.07 -27.42 7.73
N VAL A 141 -13.97 -26.22 7.15
CA VAL A 141 -13.14 -25.14 7.71
C VAL A 141 -13.74 -24.65 9.04
N PRO A 142 -12.93 -24.50 10.11
CA PRO A 142 -13.40 -23.93 11.37
C PRO A 142 -14.02 -22.53 11.21
N ALA A 143 -15.22 -22.33 11.77
CA ALA A 143 -15.98 -21.07 11.64
C ALA A 143 -15.17 -19.81 12.02
N ARG A 144 -14.25 -19.92 12.98
CA ARG A 144 -13.36 -18.82 13.40
C ARG A 144 -12.49 -18.27 12.26
N LEU A 145 -12.19 -19.08 11.24
CA LEU A 145 -11.36 -18.69 10.10
C LEU A 145 -12.15 -18.04 8.97
N LEU A 146 -13.45 -18.33 8.90
CA LEU A 146 -14.41 -17.78 7.94
C LEU A 146 -14.99 -16.43 8.36
N GLN A 147 -14.65 -15.93 9.56
CA GLN A 147 -15.07 -14.61 10.04
C GLN A 147 -14.40 -13.49 9.24
N GLN A 148 -15.14 -12.40 9.02
CA GLN A 148 -14.58 -11.20 8.37
C GLN A 148 -13.61 -10.45 9.30
N PRO A 149 -12.49 -9.91 8.77
CA PRO A 149 -12.01 -10.10 7.39
C PRO A 149 -11.50 -11.54 7.17
N LEU A 150 -12.01 -12.19 6.11
CA LEU A 150 -11.64 -13.56 5.76
C LEU A 150 -10.30 -13.50 5.02
N ASN A 151 -9.22 -13.81 5.74
CA ASN A 151 -7.87 -13.78 5.19
C ASN A 151 -7.48 -15.13 4.56
N ILE A 152 -7.14 -15.10 3.27
CA ILE A 152 -6.85 -16.30 2.48
C ILE A 152 -5.56 -16.98 2.94
N LEU A 153 -4.53 -16.21 3.34
CA LEU A 153 -3.30 -16.81 3.85
C LEU A 153 -3.54 -17.48 5.20
N ARG A 154 -4.31 -16.84 6.09
CA ARG A 154 -4.70 -17.45 7.37
C ARG A 154 -5.48 -18.75 7.15
N LEU A 155 -6.33 -18.80 6.13
CA LEU A 155 -7.05 -20.00 5.74
C LEU A 155 -6.12 -21.07 5.13
N ALA A 156 -5.14 -20.69 4.32
CA ALA A 156 -4.24 -21.64 3.66
C ALA A 156 -3.23 -22.30 4.64
N PHE A 157 -2.86 -21.62 5.72
CA PHE A 157 -1.82 -22.06 6.66
C PHE A 157 -2.34 -22.50 8.04
N HIS A 158 -3.66 -22.69 8.20
CA HIS A 158 -4.25 -23.17 9.46
C HIS A 158 -4.05 -24.66 9.73
#